data_AF-A0A316Z6Z0-F1
#
_entry.id   AF-A0A316Z6Z0-F1
#
_cell.length_a   1.000
_cell.length_b   1.000
_cell.length_c   1.000
_cell.angle_alpha   90.00
_cell.angle_beta   90.00
_cell.angle_gamma   90.00
#
_symmetry.space_group_name_H-M   'P 1'
#
loop_
_entity.id
_entity.type
_entity.pdbx_description
1 polymer ?
#
loop_
_entity_poly.entity_id
_entity_poly.type
_entity_poly.pdbx_seq_one_letter_code
_entity_poly.pdbx_strand_id
1 'polypeptide(L)' 'FRCQYAGCPARFQRNHDLKRHQRGHLATRPFACSCGKSFSRKDALKRHMLVK' A
#
# COMPACT_ATOMS: atom_id res chain seq x y z
N PHE A 1 -2.61 -16.64 -3.44
CA PHE A 1 -3.30 -15.46 -4.02
C PHE A 1 -2.42 -14.81 -5.10
N ARG A 2 -2.86 -14.75 -6.35
CA ARG A 2 -2.07 -14.22 -7.49
C ARG A 2 -2.54 -12.82 -7.89
N CYS A 3 -1.62 -11.94 -8.25
CA CYS A 3 -1.95 -10.64 -8.84
C CYS A 3 -2.51 -10.80 -10.26
N GLN A 4 -3.63 -10.12 -10.54
CA GLN A 4 -4.29 -10.15 -11.85
C GLN A 4 -3.82 -9.01 -12.78
N TYR A 5 -2.92 -8.16 -12.31
CA TYR A 5 -2.39 -7.06 -13.11
C TYR A 5 -1.52 -7.60 -14.25
N ALA A 6 -1.76 -7.13 -15.47
CA ALA A 6 -1.01 -7.56 -16.65
C ALA A 6 0.49 -7.28 -16.45
N GLY A 7 1.33 -8.30 -16.68
CA GLY A 7 2.78 -8.20 -16.48
C GLY A 7 3.25 -8.27 -15.02
N CYS A 8 2.36 -8.50 -14.04
CA CYS A 8 2.77 -8.69 -12.65
C CYS A 8 2.87 -10.18 -12.27
N PRO A 9 4.07 -10.73 -12.02
CA PRO A 9 4.24 -12.12 -11.60
C PRO A 9 3.95 -12.35 -10.11
N ALA A 10 3.59 -11.31 -9.35
CA ALA A 10 3.51 -11.37 -7.90
C ALA A 10 2.44 -12.37 -7.40
N ARG A 11 2.87 -13.21 -6.45
CA ARG A 11 2.04 -14.18 -5.73
C ARG A 11 2.24 -14.02 -4.24
N PHE A 12 1.16 -14.19 -3.49
CA PHE A 12 1.08 -13.97 -2.05
C PHE A 12 0.43 -15.16 -1.36
N GLN A 13 0.92 -15.46 -0.15
CA GLN A 13 0.38 -16.53 0.70
C GLN A 13 -0.98 -16.14 1.31
N ARG A 14 -1.23 -14.85 1.54
CA ARG A 14 -2.46 -14.36 2.20
C ARG A 14 -3.20 -13.34 1.33
N ASN A 15 -4.53 -13.29 1.46
CA ASN A 15 -5.37 -12.39 0.68
C ASN A 15 -5.11 -10.91 0.99
N HIS A 16 -4.89 -10.58 2.27
CA HIS A 16 -4.63 -9.19 2.67
C HIS A 16 -3.31 -8.66 2.09
N ASP A 17 -2.31 -9.52 1.86
CA ASP A 17 -1.05 -9.16 1.22
C ASP A 17 -1.28 -8.83 -0.26
N LEU A 18 -2.09 -9.64 -0.97
CA LEU A 18 -2.49 -9.36 -2.36
C LEU A 18 -3.27 -8.03 -2.47
N LYS A 19 -4.31 -7.82 -1.64
CA LYS A 19 -5.08 -6.57 -1.64
C LYS A 19 -4.21 -5.34 -1.34
N ARG A 20 -3.20 -5.49 -0.47
CA ARG A 20 -2.23 -4.43 -0.18
C ARG A 20 -1.34 -4.14 -1.39
N HIS A 21 -0.84 -5.18 -2.05
CA HIS A 21 -0.03 -5.05 -3.25
C HIS A 21 -0.79 -4.36 -4.39
N GLN A 22 -2.06 -4.73 -4.62
CA GLN A 22 -2.89 -4.12 -5.67
C GLN A 22 -3.09 -2.61 -5.53
N ARG A 23 -3.06 -2.06 -4.30
CA ARG A 23 -3.10 -0.60 -4.08
C ARG A 23 -1.93 0.14 -4.74
N GLY A 24 -0.78 -0.53 -4.91
CA GLY A 24 0.40 0.02 -5.57
C GLY A 24 0.17 0.25 -7.07
N HIS A 25 -0.55 -0.64 -7.75
CA HIS A 25 -0.87 -0.48 -9.19
C HIS A 25 -1.76 0.74 -9.46
N LEU A 26 -2.62 1.08 -8.50
CA LEU A 26 -3.54 2.20 -8.62
C LEU A 26 -2.94 3.52 -8.08
N ALA A 27 -1.67 3.51 -7.62
CA ALA A 27 -1.02 4.61 -6.92
C ALA A 27 -1.88 5.25 -5.80
N THR A 28 -2.84 4.50 -5.25
CA THR A 28 -3.78 5.03 -4.27
C THR A 28 -3.05 5.20 -2.94
N ARG A 29 -2.92 6.45 -2.51
CA ARG A 29 -2.30 6.83 -1.24
C ARG A 29 -3.33 7.55 -0.37
N PRO A 30 -4.37 6.84 0.10
CA PRO A 30 -5.48 7.45 0.84
C PRO A 30 -5.07 7.99 2.20
N PHE A 31 -3.88 7.64 2.70
CA PHE A 31 -3.40 8.08 4.00
C PHE A 31 -2.47 9.28 3.84
N ALA A 32 -3.01 10.48 3.87
CA ALA A 32 -2.24 11.72 3.82
C ALA A 32 -1.88 12.21 5.24
N CYS A 33 -0.68 12.77 5.37
CA CYS A 33 -0.23 13.54 6.53
C CYS A 33 -0.43 15.04 6.25
N SER A 34 -0.68 15.84 7.29
CA SER A 34 -0.76 17.30 7.22
C SER A 34 0.50 17.96 6.65
N CYS A 35 1.64 17.26 6.61
CA CYS A 35 2.86 17.75 5.96
C CYS A 35 2.92 17.52 4.44
N GLY A 36 1.81 17.17 3.81
CA GLY A 36 1.72 16.94 2.36
C GLY A 36 2.24 15.58 1.88
N LYS A 37 2.71 14.70 2.78
CA LYS A 37 3.16 13.35 2.42
C LYS A 37 1.99 12.36 2.44
N SER A 38 1.83 11.60 1.35
CA SER A 38 0.80 10.56 1.22
C SER A 38 1.41 9.16 1.29
N PHE A 39 0.68 8.24 1.91
CA PHE A 39 1.09 6.86 2.12
C PHE A 39 0.02 5.90 1.61
N SER A 40 0.44 4.77 1.03
CA SER A 40 -0.47 3.70 0.60
C SER A 40 -0.97 2.83 1.77
N ARG A 41 -0.38 2.99 2.96
CA ARG A 41 -0.68 2.18 4.14
C ARG A 41 -0.77 3.01 5.42
N LYS A 42 -1.71 2.63 6.30
CA LYS A 42 -1.96 3.29 7.59
C LYS A 42 -0.81 3.12 8.58
N ASP A 43 -0.18 1.94 8.62
CA ASP A 43 1.00 1.67 9.45
C ASP A 43 2.19 2.55 9.05
N ALA A 44 2.38 2.77 7.74
CA ALA A 44 3.42 3.68 7.25
C ALA A 44 3.16 5.13 7.68
N LEU A 45 1.90 5.60 7.60
CA LEU A 45 1.52 6.91 8.12
C LEU A 45 1.73 6.99 9.64
N LYS A 46 1.28 5.99 10.42
CA LYS A 46 1.44 5.97 11.88
C LYS A 46 2.91 6.05 12.28
N ARG A 47 3.78 5.26 11.65
CA ARG A 47 5.22 5.31 11.89
C ARG A 47 5.80 6.67 11.51
N HIS A 48 5.37 7.26 10.40
CA HIS A 48 5.77 8.62 10.02
C HIS A 48 5.36 9.66 11.08
N MET A 49 4.15 9.54 11.65
CA MET A 49 3.66 10.45 12.69
C MET A 49 4.31 10.21 14.06
N LEU A 50 4.86 9.01 14.33
CA LEU A 50 5.48 8.68 15.61
C LEU A 50 6.91 9.21 15.73
N VAL A 51 7.62 9.32 14.60
CA VAL A 51 9.01 9.82 14.53
C VAL A 51 9.05 11.30 14.14
N LYS A 52 7.89 11.90 13.87
CA LYS A 52 7.72 13.34 13.64
C LYS A 52 7.33 14.04 14.92
#